data_AF-A0A838HM79-F1
#
_entry.id   AF-A0A838HM79-F1
#
_cell.length_a   1.000
_cell.length_b   1.000
_cell.length_c   1.000
_cell.angle_alpha   90.00
_cell.angle_beta   90.00
_cell.angle_gamma   90.00
#
_symmetry.space_group_name_H-M   'P 1'
#
loop_
_entity.id
_entity.type
_entity.pdbx_description
1 polymer ?
#
loop_
_entity_poly.entity_id
_entity_poly.type
_entity_poly.pdbx_seq_one_letter_code
_entity_poly.pdbx_strand_id
1 'polypeptide(L)'
;MSGGARRLIPPGLLVAGILLGLRAAPMLRASREPAGPTTVEARAASPAAGPQQQPSPLSGPAPAESASAGPALSGEAQLANLSYEREFFYYDGAGRRDPFRPLMEVDADLDGPRFDELVLTGVFLGDGGSGMVVVEDATRRGYFLKPGNVVGKATLVQILPDQALFDVRDFGISRRETLKLQRSQETS
;
A
#
# COMPACT_ATOMS: atom_id res chain seq x y z
N MET A 1 -68.16 23.23 -14.05
CA MET A 1 -68.03 21.79 -14.38
C MET A 1 -66.55 21.51 -14.52
N SER A 2 -65.91 21.02 -13.45
CA SER A 2 -65.43 19.61 -13.31
C SER A 2 -64.22 19.32 -14.21
N GLY A 3 -63.07 18.86 -13.75
CA GLY A 3 -62.65 18.36 -12.44
C GLY A 3 -61.15 18.02 -12.50
N GLY A 4 -60.45 18.19 -11.37
CA GLY A 4 -59.03 17.86 -11.24
C GLY A 4 -58.80 16.37 -10.99
N ALA A 5 -57.70 15.84 -11.53
CA ALA A 5 -57.21 14.50 -11.21
C ALA A 5 -55.94 14.61 -10.34
N ARG A 6 -56.14 14.50 -9.03
CA ARG A 6 -55.08 14.28 -8.04
C ARG A 6 -54.55 12.86 -8.24
N ARG A 7 -53.27 12.69 -8.54
CA ARG A 7 -52.63 11.38 -8.53
C ARG A 7 -52.45 10.92 -7.08
N LEU A 8 -53.07 9.79 -6.82
CA LEU A 8 -53.28 9.13 -5.54
C LEU A 8 -52.02 8.33 -5.15
N ILE A 9 -51.56 8.56 -3.92
CA ILE A 9 -50.51 7.78 -3.23
C ILE A 9 -51.12 6.44 -2.80
N PRO A 10 -50.51 5.27 -3.07
CA PRO A 10 -50.93 4.04 -2.43
C PRO A 10 -50.28 3.90 -1.02
N PRO A 11 -51.06 3.58 0.02
CA PRO A 11 -50.55 3.34 1.37
C PRO A 11 -50.09 1.89 1.59
N GLY A 12 -49.10 1.75 2.47
CA GLY A 12 -48.74 0.61 3.33
C GLY A 12 -49.14 -0.81 2.94
N LEU A 13 -48.14 -1.69 2.79
CA LEU A 13 -48.29 -3.11 3.06
C LEU A 13 -47.47 -3.48 4.30
N LEU A 14 -48.19 -3.72 5.39
CA LEU A 14 -47.73 -4.24 6.67
C LEU A 14 -47.87 -5.76 6.58
N VAL A 15 -46.76 -6.52 6.64
CA VAL A 15 -46.83 -7.99 6.76
C VAL A 15 -46.47 -8.37 8.19
N ALA A 16 -47.42 -9.04 8.81
CA ALA A 16 -47.42 -9.51 10.18
C ALA A 16 -46.64 -10.82 10.34
N GLY A 17 -46.03 -10.97 11.52
CA GLY A 17 -46.13 -12.14 12.39
C GLY A 17 -45.66 -13.51 11.86
N ILE A 18 -44.47 -13.91 12.29
CA ILE A 18 -44.16 -15.32 12.54
C ILE A 18 -43.78 -15.45 14.01
N LEU A 19 -44.64 -16.15 14.76
CA LEU A 19 -44.43 -16.61 16.11
C LEU A 19 -43.78 -18.01 16.06
N LEU A 20 -42.98 -18.31 17.08
CA LEU A 20 -42.75 -19.63 17.69
C LEU A 20 -41.40 -20.33 17.41
N GLY A 21 -40.55 -20.33 18.44
CA GLY A 21 -40.17 -21.61 19.05
C GLY A 21 -38.68 -21.90 19.26
N LEU A 22 -38.38 -22.27 20.51
CA LEU A 22 -37.34 -23.17 21.00
C LEU A 22 -35.95 -22.64 21.44
N ARG A 23 -35.82 -22.62 22.78
CA ARG A 23 -34.69 -23.02 23.66
C ARG A 23 -33.31 -23.27 23.03
N ALA A 24 -32.27 -22.69 23.62
CA ALA A 24 -31.33 -23.38 24.53
C ALA A 24 -30.18 -22.45 24.98
N ALA A 25 -29.80 -22.63 26.25
CA ALA A 25 -28.60 -22.22 27.01
C ALA A 25 -27.55 -21.26 26.39
N PRO A 26 -26.99 -20.38 27.22
CA PRO A 26 -25.54 -20.46 27.41
C PRO A 26 -25.13 -20.70 28.87
N MET A 27 -24.09 -21.54 28.93
CA MET A 27 -23.38 -22.00 30.10
C MET A 27 -22.66 -20.89 30.85
N LEU A 28 -22.59 -21.12 32.17
CA LEU A 28 -21.43 -20.90 33.04
C LEU A 28 -20.70 -19.55 32.92
N ARG A 29 -21.18 -18.62 33.75
CA ARG A 29 -20.48 -17.41 34.18
C ARG A 29 -19.19 -17.80 34.92
N ALA A 30 -18.07 -17.80 34.22
CA ALA A 30 -16.74 -17.96 34.81
C ALA A 30 -16.40 -16.76 35.72
N SER A 31 -15.76 -17.08 36.83
CA SER A 31 -15.43 -16.24 37.95
C SER A 31 -14.50 -15.05 37.61
N ARG A 32 -14.81 -13.91 38.25
CA ARG A 32 -13.89 -13.02 38.99
C ARG A 32 -12.60 -13.75 39.46
N GLU A 33 -11.39 -13.20 39.58
CA GLU A 33 -10.81 -11.85 39.59
C GLU A 33 -9.25 -12.05 39.64
N PRO A 34 -8.37 -11.12 40.06
CA PRO A 34 -7.23 -10.66 39.27
C PRO A 34 -5.85 -10.94 39.92
N ALA A 35 -4.83 -10.25 39.38
CA ALA A 35 -3.57 -9.85 40.01
C ALA A 35 -2.32 -10.73 39.78
N GLY A 36 -1.32 -10.07 39.21
CA GLY A 36 0.06 -10.52 39.14
C GLY A 36 0.85 -9.70 38.12
N PRO A 37 1.48 -8.58 38.50
CA PRO A 37 2.46 -7.90 37.67
C PRO A 37 3.80 -8.63 37.78
N THR A 38 4.23 -9.29 36.71
CA THR A 38 5.60 -9.81 36.64
C THR A 38 6.33 -9.10 35.52
N THR A 39 7.05 -8.06 35.96
CA THR A 39 8.45 -7.78 35.64
C THR A 39 8.89 -8.00 34.19
N VAL A 40 9.06 -6.85 33.53
CA VAL A 40 10.03 -6.62 32.47
C VAL A 40 11.41 -7.12 32.91
N GLU A 41 11.98 -8.10 32.23
CA GLU A 41 13.43 -8.26 32.21
C GLU A 41 13.89 -8.61 30.79
N ALA A 42 14.07 -7.54 30.03
CA ALA A 42 14.84 -7.51 28.81
C ALA A 42 16.27 -7.97 29.13
N ARG A 43 16.58 -9.23 28.84
CA ARG A 43 17.95 -9.71 28.82
C ARG A 43 18.62 -9.20 27.54
N ALA A 44 19.20 -8.02 27.67
CA ALA A 44 20.19 -7.49 26.75
C ALA A 44 21.36 -8.48 26.68
N ALA A 45 21.43 -9.24 25.59
CA ALA A 45 22.62 -9.98 25.23
C ALA A 45 23.61 -8.99 24.58
N SER A 46 24.67 -8.66 25.31
CA SER A 46 25.82 -7.92 24.78
C SER A 46 26.38 -8.62 23.53
N PRO A 47 26.74 -7.88 22.46
CA PRO A 47 27.46 -8.44 21.34
C PRO A 47 28.90 -8.75 21.78
N ALA A 48 29.24 -10.03 21.84
CA ALA A 48 30.61 -10.47 22.02
C ALA A 48 31.43 -10.12 20.77
N ALA A 49 32.54 -9.43 21.03
CA ALA A 49 33.55 -8.99 20.08
C ALA A 49 33.97 -10.09 19.09
N GLY A 50 34.05 -9.71 17.81
CA GLY A 50 34.55 -10.57 16.76
C GLY A 50 36.06 -10.80 16.85
N PRO A 51 36.57 -11.95 16.38
CA PRO A 51 37.98 -12.07 16.06
C PRO A 51 38.28 -11.30 14.77
N GLN A 52 39.00 -10.18 14.91
CA GLN A 52 39.65 -9.50 13.79
C GLN A 52 40.72 -10.44 13.21
N GLN A 53 40.43 -11.08 12.08
CA GLN A 53 41.45 -11.72 11.26
C GLN A 53 42.25 -10.63 10.55
N GLN A 54 43.47 -10.45 11.02
CA GLN A 54 44.49 -9.62 10.41
C GLN A 54 44.97 -10.29 9.11
N PRO A 55 44.81 -9.69 7.92
CA PRO A 55 45.39 -10.25 6.71
C PRO A 55 46.90 -9.97 6.68
N SER A 56 47.70 -11.04 6.63
CA SER A 56 49.11 -10.97 6.28
C SER A 56 49.25 -10.42 4.85
N PRO A 57 50.15 -9.45 4.57
CA PRO A 57 50.43 -9.03 3.21
C PRO A 57 51.20 -10.15 2.50
N LEU A 58 50.56 -10.84 1.56
CA LEU A 58 51.27 -11.66 0.59
C LEU A 58 51.94 -10.70 -0.40
N SER A 59 53.26 -10.63 -0.34
CA SER A 59 54.11 -9.94 -1.30
C SER A 59 53.85 -10.50 -2.71
N GLY A 60 53.05 -9.78 -3.50
CA GLY A 60 52.97 -9.97 -4.95
C GLY A 60 54.17 -9.28 -5.62
N PRO A 61 54.78 -9.88 -6.66
CA PRO A 61 55.87 -9.26 -7.39
C PRO A 61 55.42 -7.94 -8.03
N ALA A 62 56.32 -6.97 -8.00
CA ALA A 62 56.18 -5.62 -8.55
C ALA A 62 55.68 -5.62 -10.01
N PRO A 63 54.87 -4.63 -10.41
CA PRO A 63 54.54 -4.43 -11.82
C PRO A 63 55.80 -3.92 -12.53
N ALA A 64 56.41 -4.78 -13.35
CA ALA A 64 57.31 -4.28 -14.38
C ALA A 64 56.46 -3.52 -15.41
N GLU A 65 56.62 -2.20 -15.41
CA GLU A 65 56.21 -1.34 -16.51
C GLU A 65 56.75 -1.90 -17.83
N SER A 66 55.85 -2.18 -18.75
CA SER A 66 56.14 -2.12 -20.17
C SER A 66 55.04 -1.30 -20.81
N ALA A 67 55.17 0.02 -20.66
CA ALA A 67 54.43 0.98 -21.45
C ALA A 67 55.01 1.00 -22.87
N SER A 68 54.62 0.02 -23.68
CA SER A 68 54.66 0.21 -25.12
C SER A 68 53.42 1.03 -25.49
N ALA A 69 53.64 2.33 -25.75
CA ALA A 69 52.64 3.20 -26.36
C ALA A 69 52.26 2.62 -27.73
N GLY A 70 51.14 1.90 -27.77
CA GLY A 70 50.49 1.49 -29.02
C GLY A 70 49.83 2.69 -29.69
N PRO A 71 49.61 2.64 -31.03
CA PRO A 71 49.05 3.76 -31.77
C PRO A 71 47.65 4.09 -31.24
N ALA A 72 47.41 5.36 -30.94
CA ALA A 72 46.07 5.87 -30.64
C ALA A 72 45.20 5.73 -31.90
N LEU A 73 44.53 4.59 -32.04
CA LEU A 73 43.52 4.38 -33.05
C LEU A 73 42.33 5.27 -32.72
N SER A 74 41.99 6.16 -33.66
CA SER A 74 40.81 7.02 -33.64
C SER A 74 39.56 6.21 -33.28
N GLY A 75 38.76 6.70 -32.33
CA GLY A 75 37.68 5.96 -31.66
C GLY A 75 36.67 5.27 -32.58
N GLU A 76 36.46 5.74 -33.81
CA GLU A 76 35.63 5.08 -34.83
C GLU A 76 36.20 3.72 -35.31
N ALA A 77 37.51 3.60 -35.45
CA ALA A 77 38.16 2.35 -35.85
C ALA A 77 38.18 1.31 -34.72
N GLN A 78 38.09 1.75 -33.47
CA GLN A 78 37.98 0.87 -32.31
C GLN A 78 36.55 0.32 -32.16
N LEU A 79 35.51 1.09 -32.49
CA LEU A 79 34.13 0.58 -32.52
C LEU A 79 33.91 -0.47 -33.61
N ALA A 80 34.57 -0.33 -34.77
CA ALA A 80 34.48 -1.30 -35.87
C ALA A 80 35.06 -2.69 -35.53
N ASN A 81 35.79 -2.81 -34.41
CA ASN A 81 36.44 -4.04 -33.97
C ASN A 81 35.96 -4.52 -32.58
N LEU A 82 34.89 -3.93 -32.04
CA LEU A 82 34.24 -4.42 -30.83
C LEU A 82 33.34 -5.62 -31.17
N SER A 83 33.88 -6.82 -31.00
CA SER A 83 33.08 -8.05 -31.03
C SER A 83 32.34 -8.22 -29.71
N TYR A 84 31.01 -8.13 -29.75
CA TYR A 84 30.15 -8.45 -28.61
C TYR A 84 29.80 -9.93 -28.64
N GLU A 85 30.24 -10.68 -27.63
CA GLU A 85 29.75 -12.04 -27.42
C GLU A 85 28.45 -11.99 -26.61
N ARG A 86 27.43 -12.70 -27.10
CA ARG A 86 26.17 -12.83 -26.39
C ARG A 86 26.29 -13.98 -25.39
N GLU A 87 26.28 -13.67 -24.12
CA GLU A 87 26.14 -14.67 -23.05
C GLU A 87 24.68 -15.11 -22.90
N PHE A 88 24.48 -16.40 -22.64
CA PHE A 88 23.17 -16.98 -22.33
C PHE A 88 23.22 -17.63 -20.95
N PHE A 89 22.31 -17.20 -20.07
CA PHE A 89 22.17 -17.75 -18.72
C PHE A 89 20.97 -18.69 -18.68
N TYR A 90 21.18 -19.92 -18.19
CA TYR A 90 20.13 -20.89 -17.94
C TYR A 90 19.98 -21.10 -16.44
N TYR A 91 18.75 -20.97 -15.94
CA TYR A 91 18.42 -21.21 -14.55
C TYR A 91 17.71 -22.56 -14.44
N ASP A 92 18.25 -23.45 -13.59
CA ASP A 92 17.61 -24.71 -13.27
C ASP A 92 16.34 -24.44 -12.43
N GLY A 93 15.19 -24.88 -12.96
CA GLY A 93 13.89 -24.75 -12.30
C GLY A 93 13.61 -25.80 -11.24
N ALA A 94 14.49 -26.80 -11.07
CA ALA A 94 14.28 -27.87 -10.10
C ALA A 94 14.54 -27.38 -8.66
N GLY A 95 13.46 -27.11 -7.93
CA GLY A 95 13.49 -26.88 -6.48
C GLY A 95 13.98 -25.50 -6.02
N ARG A 96 14.31 -24.59 -6.94
CA ARG A 96 14.61 -23.19 -6.65
C ARG A 96 13.47 -22.28 -7.13
N ARG A 97 13.23 -21.18 -6.43
CA ARG A 97 12.29 -20.13 -6.88
C ARG A 97 12.86 -19.48 -8.14
N ASP A 98 12.00 -19.31 -9.14
CA ASP A 98 12.32 -18.58 -10.35
C ASP A 98 12.88 -17.17 -10.00
N PRO A 99 14.12 -16.84 -10.41
CA PRO A 99 14.75 -15.56 -10.09
C PRO A 99 14.04 -14.37 -10.73
N PHE A 100 13.22 -14.58 -11.75
CA PHE A 100 12.40 -13.54 -12.38
C PHE A 100 10.98 -13.49 -11.84
N ARG A 101 10.59 -14.45 -10.98
CA ARG A 101 9.32 -14.34 -10.26
C ARG A 101 9.44 -13.21 -9.25
N PRO A 102 8.59 -12.18 -9.32
CA PRO A 102 8.67 -11.03 -8.42
C PRO A 102 8.62 -11.51 -6.97
N LEU A 103 9.47 -10.92 -6.12
CA LEU A 103 9.72 -11.41 -4.76
C LEU A 103 8.47 -11.29 -3.88
N MET A 104 7.78 -10.16 -4.00
CA MET A 104 6.41 -9.96 -3.55
C MET A 104 5.51 -10.36 -4.71
N GLU A 105 4.40 -11.04 -4.44
CA GLU A 105 3.34 -11.07 -5.42
C GLU A 105 3.05 -9.59 -5.72
N VAL A 106 3.13 -9.20 -7.01
CA VAL A 106 2.57 -7.91 -7.40
C VAL A 106 1.10 -8.13 -7.20
N ASP A 107 0.66 -7.90 -5.97
CA ASP A 107 -0.67 -8.26 -5.57
C ASP A 107 -1.59 -7.50 -6.53
N ALA A 108 -2.35 -8.26 -7.29
CA ALA A 108 -3.61 -7.76 -7.80
C ALA A 108 -4.46 -7.16 -6.65
N ASP A 109 -4.14 -7.44 -5.38
CA ASP A 109 -4.71 -6.82 -4.17
C ASP A 109 -4.37 -5.32 -3.98
N LEU A 110 -3.63 -4.70 -4.89
CA LEU A 110 -3.58 -3.24 -5.08
C LEU A 110 -4.64 -2.76 -6.08
N ASP A 111 -5.82 -3.38 -6.06
CA ASP A 111 -6.92 -3.26 -7.03
C ASP A 111 -7.68 -1.91 -6.98
N GLY A 112 -6.94 -0.81 -6.88
CA GLY A 112 -7.50 0.52 -6.76
C GLY A 112 -6.65 1.61 -7.40
N PRO A 113 -7.27 2.77 -7.64
CA PRO A 113 -6.61 3.92 -8.28
C PRO A 113 -5.40 4.39 -7.47
N ARG A 114 -4.45 5.01 -8.16
CA ARG A 114 -3.32 5.63 -7.48
C ARG A 114 -3.76 6.87 -6.72
N PHE A 115 -3.05 7.21 -5.64
CA PHE A 115 -3.39 8.41 -4.87
C PHE A 115 -3.33 9.69 -5.72
N ASP A 116 -2.38 9.78 -6.65
CA ASP A 116 -2.24 10.92 -7.56
C ASP A 116 -3.37 11.06 -8.59
N GLU A 117 -4.16 10.00 -8.80
CA GLU A 117 -5.33 9.99 -9.68
C GLU A 117 -6.63 10.30 -8.92
N LEU A 118 -6.57 10.37 -7.57
CA LEU A 118 -7.71 10.63 -6.73
C LEU A 118 -7.98 12.12 -6.59
N VAL A 119 -9.26 12.45 -6.64
CA VAL A 119 -9.77 13.80 -6.52
C VAL A 119 -10.81 13.83 -5.40
N LEU A 120 -10.67 14.76 -4.45
CA LEU A 120 -11.69 14.95 -3.41
C LEU A 120 -12.86 15.77 -3.98
N THR A 121 -14.00 15.14 -4.16
CA THR A 121 -15.21 15.75 -4.74
C THR A 121 -16.22 16.17 -3.68
N GLY A 122 -16.20 15.53 -2.50
CA GLY A 122 -17.13 15.85 -1.42
C GLY A 122 -16.62 15.54 -0.03
N VAL A 123 -17.05 16.34 0.93
CA VAL A 123 -16.81 16.14 2.36
C VAL A 123 -18.15 16.26 3.09
N PHE A 124 -18.53 15.23 3.81
CA PHE A 124 -19.68 15.20 4.70
C PHE A 124 -19.18 15.13 6.14
N LEU A 125 -19.31 16.22 6.87
CA LEU A 125 -19.03 16.23 8.31
C LEU A 125 -20.26 15.72 9.05
N GLY A 126 -20.06 14.73 9.91
CA GLY A 126 -21.07 14.21 10.82
C GLY A 126 -20.68 14.47 12.27
N ASP A 127 -21.67 14.56 13.15
CA ASP A 127 -21.45 14.75 14.57
C ASP A 127 -20.69 13.55 15.17
N GLY A 128 -19.87 13.81 16.18
CA GLY A 128 -19.16 12.74 16.92
C GLY A 128 -18.18 11.91 16.10
N GLY A 129 -17.64 12.44 14.98
CA GLY A 129 -16.64 11.75 14.16
C GLY A 129 -17.23 10.82 13.08
N SER A 130 -18.54 10.89 12.83
CA SER A 130 -19.25 10.10 11.82
C SER A 130 -19.11 10.62 10.38
N GLY A 131 -18.08 11.43 10.10
CA GLY A 131 -17.85 12.03 8.80
C GLY A 131 -17.51 11.02 7.70
N MET A 132 -17.73 11.44 6.45
CA MET A 132 -17.45 10.67 5.25
C MET A 132 -16.93 11.60 4.15
N VAL A 133 -16.05 11.10 3.30
CA VAL A 133 -15.58 11.82 2.11
C VAL A 133 -15.92 11.04 0.85
N VAL A 134 -16.03 11.77 -0.25
CA VAL A 134 -16.21 11.22 -1.59
C VAL A 134 -14.99 11.57 -2.41
N VAL A 135 -14.26 10.54 -2.82
CA VAL A 135 -13.14 10.68 -3.75
C VAL A 135 -13.51 10.06 -5.08
N GLU A 136 -13.01 10.64 -6.16
CA GLU A 136 -13.23 10.18 -7.53
C GLU A 136 -11.87 9.86 -8.16
N ASP A 137 -11.80 8.78 -8.92
CA ASP A 137 -10.59 8.41 -9.66
C ASP A 137 -10.57 9.00 -11.09
N ALA A 138 -9.49 8.73 -11.83
CA ALA A 138 -9.38 9.12 -13.24
C ALA A 138 -10.46 8.51 -14.15
N THR A 139 -11.11 7.41 -13.72
CA THR A 139 -12.21 6.75 -14.45
C THR A 139 -13.59 7.30 -14.09
N ARG A 140 -13.66 8.35 -13.25
CA ARG A 140 -14.87 8.94 -12.68
C ARG A 140 -15.66 7.99 -11.78
N ARG A 141 -14.99 7.00 -11.19
CA ARG A 141 -15.59 6.14 -10.18
C ARG A 141 -15.50 6.83 -8.82
N GLY A 142 -16.66 7.03 -8.20
CA GLY A 142 -16.76 7.59 -6.85
C GLY A 142 -16.60 6.54 -5.76
N TYR A 143 -15.82 6.86 -4.74
CA TYR A 143 -15.58 6.05 -3.55
C TYR A 143 -16.00 6.81 -2.30
N PHE A 144 -16.81 6.18 -1.46
CA PHE A 144 -17.26 6.73 -0.19
C PHE A 144 -16.38 6.19 0.95
N LEU A 145 -15.66 7.08 1.63
CA LEU A 145 -14.65 6.68 2.61
C LEU A 145 -14.93 7.30 3.99
N LYS A 146 -14.81 6.48 5.02
CA LYS A 146 -14.76 6.89 6.44
C LYS A 146 -13.33 6.74 6.98
N PRO A 147 -12.99 7.37 8.11
CA PRO A 147 -11.67 7.20 8.72
C PRO A 147 -11.36 5.71 8.93
N GLY A 148 -10.16 5.30 8.50
CA GLY A 148 -9.71 3.90 8.48
C GLY A 148 -10.08 3.11 7.22
N ASN A 149 -10.90 3.64 6.31
CA ASN A 149 -11.15 3.00 5.02
C ASN A 149 -9.99 3.22 4.05
N VAL A 150 -9.85 2.28 3.10
CA VAL A 150 -8.74 2.22 2.15
C VAL A 150 -9.28 2.37 0.73
N VAL A 151 -8.57 3.12 -0.10
CA VAL A 151 -8.76 3.23 -1.55
C VAL A 151 -7.40 3.07 -2.23
N GLY A 152 -7.24 2.02 -3.04
CA GLY A 152 -5.94 1.64 -3.58
C GLY A 152 -4.89 1.48 -2.46
N LYS A 153 -3.88 2.35 -2.46
CA LYS A 153 -2.79 2.39 -1.46
C LYS A 153 -2.94 3.44 -0.37
N ALA A 154 -4.05 4.18 -0.37
CA ALA A 154 -4.29 5.30 0.51
C ALA A 154 -5.33 4.92 1.58
N THR A 155 -4.96 5.08 2.85
CA THR A 155 -5.88 4.91 3.99
C THR A 155 -6.33 6.28 4.48
N LEU A 156 -7.64 6.51 4.62
CA LEU A 156 -8.15 7.76 5.15
C LEU A 156 -7.85 7.87 6.65
N VAL A 157 -7.11 8.89 7.06
CA VAL A 157 -6.71 9.13 8.45
C VAL A 157 -7.67 10.10 9.14
N GLN A 158 -7.95 11.24 8.49
CA GLN A 158 -8.74 12.31 9.07
C GLN A 158 -9.53 13.04 7.99
N ILE A 159 -10.72 13.49 8.37
CA ILE A 159 -11.60 14.30 7.54
C ILE A 159 -11.59 15.73 8.09
N LEU A 160 -11.24 16.69 7.24
CA LEU A 160 -11.27 18.12 7.53
C LEU A 160 -12.37 18.78 6.68
N PRO A 161 -12.79 20.02 6.97
CA PRO A 161 -13.92 20.67 6.27
C PRO A 161 -13.74 20.81 4.76
N ASP A 162 -12.54 21.10 4.29
CA ASP A 162 -12.20 21.32 2.87
C ASP A 162 -11.14 20.34 2.36
N GLN A 163 -10.70 19.39 3.19
CA GLN A 163 -9.54 18.54 2.94
C GLN A 163 -9.71 17.16 3.58
N ALA A 164 -8.98 16.17 3.07
CA ALA A 164 -8.94 14.84 3.64
C ALA A 164 -7.48 14.38 3.72
N LEU A 165 -7.08 13.93 4.91
CA LEU A 165 -5.72 13.46 5.18
C LEU A 165 -5.67 11.94 4.99
N PHE A 166 -4.74 11.49 4.16
CA PHE A 166 -4.50 10.08 3.86
C PHE A 166 -3.10 9.67 4.29
N ASP A 167 -2.96 8.39 4.67
CA ASP A 167 -1.68 7.71 4.77
C ASP A 167 -1.50 6.83 3.54
N VAL A 168 -0.54 7.18 2.69
CA VAL A 168 -0.27 6.54 1.39
C VAL A 168 0.93 5.63 1.55
N ARG A 169 0.79 4.36 1.17
CA ARG A 169 1.87 3.37 1.25
C ARG A 169 2.42 3.03 -0.13
N ASP A 170 3.67 3.38 -0.39
CA ASP A 170 4.37 3.07 -1.63
C ASP A 170 5.75 2.49 -1.37
N PHE A 171 6.09 1.41 -2.08
CA PHE A 171 7.41 0.75 -2.01
C PHE A 171 7.87 0.40 -0.58
N GLY A 172 6.93 0.03 0.29
CA GLY A 172 7.21 -0.32 1.70
C GLY A 172 7.41 0.88 2.63
N ILE A 173 7.21 2.11 2.15
CA ILE A 173 7.27 3.35 2.93
C ILE A 173 5.86 3.94 3.03
N SER A 174 5.52 4.56 4.16
CA SER A 174 4.27 5.31 4.33
C SER A 174 4.53 6.81 4.42
N ARG A 175 3.64 7.62 3.82
CA ARG A 175 3.68 9.08 3.86
C ARG A 175 2.28 9.65 4.01
N ARG A 176 2.17 10.77 4.74
CA ARG A 176 0.90 11.50 4.86
C ARG A 176 0.75 12.50 3.73
N GLU A 177 -0.37 12.43 3.02
CA GLU A 177 -0.74 13.36 1.96
C GLU A 177 -2.17 13.84 2.14
N THR A 178 -2.45 15.04 1.62
CA THR A 178 -3.75 15.69 1.80
C THR A 178 -4.38 15.97 0.44
N LEU A 179 -5.63 15.53 0.26
CA LEU A 179 -6.45 15.94 -0.88
C LEU A 179 -7.30 17.14 -0.49
N LYS A 180 -7.35 18.14 -1.37
CA LYS A 180 -8.20 19.33 -1.21
C LYS A 180 -9.47 19.18 -2.04
N LEU A 181 -10.57 19.68 -1.49
CA LEU A 181 -11.88 19.64 -2.14
C LEU A 181 -11.81 20.44 -3.46
N GLN A 182 -12.07 19.77 -4.58
CA GLN A 182 -12.20 20.44 -5.87
C GLN A 182 -13.44 21.31 -5.86
N ARG A 183 -13.26 22.61 -6.07
CA ARG A 183 -14.35 23.52 -6.41
C ARG A 183 -14.44 23.58 -7.92
N SER A 184 -15.59 23.22 -8.48
CA SER A 184 -15.90 23.47 -9.89
C SER A 184 -15.71 24.95 -10.17
N GLN A 185 -14.69 25.28 -10.96
CA GLN A 185 -14.49 26.63 -11.47
C GLN A 185 -15.53 26.84 -12.57
N GLU A 186 -16.73 27.27 -12.19
CA GLU A 186 -17.74 27.74 -13.13
C GLU A 186 -17.23 29.07 -13.69
N THR A 187 -16.57 28.96 -14.85
CA THR A 187 -16.12 30.12 -15.63
C THR A 187 -17.37 30.72 -16.24
N SER A 188 -17.82 31.83 -15.65
CA SER A 188 -18.97 32.62 -16.12
C SER A 188 -18.58 33.58 -17.24
#